data_AF-A0A925TTI9-F1
#
_entry.id   AF-A0A925TTI9-F1
#
_cell.length_a   1.000
_cell.length_b   1.000
_cell.length_c   1.000
_cell.angle_alpha   90.00
_cell.angle_beta   90.00
_cell.angle_gamma   90.00
#
_symmetry.space_group_name_H-M   'P 1'
#
loop_
_entity.id
_entity.type
_entity.pdbx_description
1 polymer ?
#
loop_
_entity_poly.entity_id
_entity_poly.type
_entity_poly.pdbx_seq_one_letter_code
_entity_poly.pdbx_strand_id
1 'polypeptide(L)'
;MKPNDDSGKLPTAERPFRILIIAGSNRRQYNCPGVDSKARTLMLRMAERLPEAWEIDYEDLGNIYSREHIQSCNACVSVSMALCVWPCNCYEKNNGAEPDLMWNLDLYSRLDLADAWAIIGPVNWYAPSSNLKLMFDRLVCMNGGNPDESLIKHKDPELAMALEHTPEWEALSVNHLEDRTAGFYCYGDGGGDELDDDGRPKILTHKNYFDPDREPFEKMRDAYAPLVWQCRYGGIEVPDDLWHYTEFGNGKKYSDNQAEQMITEPQVMAEFDQWTDAFANFVAAKGKVEPGTHRAYGYKAPSHFAEDVSLGMRLVQMGLGRAPEGSSPAKQQELGLNQDATLLYKKGEGDKLRGK
;
A
#
# COMPACT_ATOMS: atom_id res chain seq x y z
N MET A 1 -15.65 8.82 18.21
CA MET A 1 -16.92 8.90 17.43
C MET A 1 -16.83 7.98 16.23
N LYS A 2 -17.97 7.52 15.67
CA LYS A 2 -17.95 6.84 14.36
C LYS A 2 -17.39 7.81 13.31
N PRO A 3 -16.57 7.35 12.36
CA PRO A 3 -16.05 8.22 11.31
C PRO A 3 -17.21 8.75 10.46
N ASN A 4 -17.16 10.04 10.12
CA ASN A 4 -18.15 10.70 9.27
C ASN A 4 -17.44 11.40 8.12
N ASP A 5 -17.58 10.88 6.90
CA ASP A 5 -16.91 11.44 5.73
C ASP A 5 -17.38 12.86 5.40
N ASP A 6 -18.57 13.27 5.84
CA ASP A 6 -19.03 14.65 5.68
C ASP A 6 -18.22 15.65 6.51
N SER A 7 -17.51 15.21 7.56
CA SER A 7 -16.57 16.06 8.30
C SER A 7 -15.44 16.58 7.40
N GLY A 8 -15.17 15.91 6.26
CA GLY A 8 -14.21 16.37 5.25
C GLY A 8 -14.65 17.62 4.49
N LYS A 9 -15.92 18.06 4.63
CA LYS A 9 -16.45 19.30 4.06
C LYS A 9 -16.35 20.50 5.01
N LEU A 10 -16.05 20.25 6.28
CA LEU A 10 -15.93 21.31 7.29
C LEU A 10 -14.53 21.94 7.23
N PRO A 11 -14.39 23.21 7.65
CA PRO A 11 -13.07 23.79 7.90
C PRO A 11 -12.26 22.94 8.88
N THR A 12 -10.94 22.87 8.69
CA THR A 12 -10.02 22.08 9.53
C THR A 12 -10.17 22.41 11.03
N ALA A 13 -10.39 23.69 11.37
CA ALA A 13 -10.64 24.11 12.74
C ALA A 13 -11.90 23.48 13.37
N GLU A 14 -12.93 23.18 12.57
CA GLU A 14 -14.26 22.78 13.03
C GLU A 14 -14.50 21.25 13.00
N ARG A 15 -13.81 20.51 12.12
CA ARG A 15 -13.93 19.03 12.08
C ARG A 15 -13.20 18.36 13.25
N PRO A 16 -13.60 17.16 13.69
CA PRO A 16 -12.78 16.38 14.63
C PRO A 16 -11.44 15.96 13.98
N PHE A 17 -10.49 15.54 14.83
CA PHE A 17 -9.35 14.75 14.35
C PHE A 17 -9.85 13.47 13.71
N ARG A 18 -9.19 13.00 12.65
CA ARG A 18 -9.50 11.73 12.01
C ARG A 18 -8.26 10.86 11.90
N ILE A 19 -8.34 9.65 12.45
CA ILE A 19 -7.26 8.66 12.43
C ILE A 19 -7.71 7.47 11.60
N LEU A 20 -6.87 7.01 10.68
CA LEU A 20 -7.07 5.75 9.96
C LEU A 20 -6.13 4.67 10.52
N ILE A 21 -6.68 3.62 11.10
CA ILE A 21 -5.94 2.47 11.63
C ILE A 21 -6.04 1.30 10.66
N ILE A 22 -4.91 0.78 10.19
CA ILE A 22 -4.85 -0.34 9.24
C ILE A 22 -4.28 -1.57 9.92
N ALA A 23 -5.06 -2.65 9.98
CA ALA A 23 -4.54 -3.98 10.27
C ALA A 23 -3.96 -4.58 8.98
N GLY A 24 -2.64 -4.61 8.90
CA GLY A 24 -1.86 -5.07 7.75
C GLY A 24 -1.50 -6.56 7.77
N SER A 25 -2.27 -7.43 8.42
CA SER A 25 -2.04 -8.88 8.37
C SER A 25 -2.88 -9.53 7.27
N ASN A 26 -2.31 -10.47 6.52
CA ASN A 26 -3.04 -11.23 5.49
C ASN A 26 -4.11 -12.20 6.06
N ARG A 27 -4.06 -12.51 7.36
CA ARG A 27 -4.92 -13.52 8.00
C ARG A 27 -6.29 -12.99 8.43
N ARG A 28 -7.33 -13.81 8.22
CA ARG A 28 -8.69 -13.65 8.75
C ARG A 28 -9.26 -15.03 9.11
N GLN A 29 -10.20 -15.06 10.06
CA GLN A 29 -10.93 -16.30 10.41
C GLN A 29 -11.78 -16.87 9.26
N TYR A 30 -12.18 -16.03 8.29
CA TYR A 30 -13.03 -16.41 7.17
C TYR A 30 -12.25 -16.78 5.89
N ASN A 31 -11.08 -17.39 6.05
CA ASN A 31 -10.26 -17.91 4.95
C ASN A 31 -9.37 -19.07 5.44
N CYS A 32 -8.51 -19.61 4.59
CA CYS A 32 -7.66 -20.78 4.84
C CYS A 32 -6.97 -20.83 6.23
N PRO A 33 -6.45 -19.72 6.80
CA PRO A 33 -5.87 -19.75 8.15
C PRO A 33 -6.85 -20.10 9.28
N GLY A 34 -8.16 -19.85 9.11
CA GLY A 34 -9.19 -20.21 10.10
C GLY A 34 -9.16 -19.44 11.43
N VAL A 35 -8.24 -18.49 11.60
CA VAL A 35 -8.07 -17.69 12.81
C VAL A 35 -7.82 -16.21 12.50
N ASP A 36 -8.33 -15.33 13.36
CA ASP A 36 -8.15 -13.88 13.25
C ASP A 36 -6.69 -13.47 13.50
N SER A 37 -6.32 -12.29 13.00
CA SER A 37 -4.96 -11.77 13.11
C SER A 37 -4.72 -11.02 14.41
N LYS A 38 -3.48 -11.07 14.91
CA LYS A 38 -3.00 -10.22 16.01
C LYS A 38 -3.13 -8.74 15.66
N ALA A 39 -2.83 -8.36 14.42
CA ALA A 39 -2.98 -6.99 13.93
C ALA A 39 -4.40 -6.47 14.10
N ARG A 40 -5.43 -7.28 13.82
CA ARG A 40 -6.82 -6.87 14.03
C ARG A 40 -7.14 -6.67 15.52
N THR A 41 -6.68 -7.57 16.39
CA THR A 41 -6.85 -7.41 17.84
C THR A 41 -6.22 -6.12 18.34
N LEU A 42 -4.99 -5.82 17.91
CA LEU A 42 -4.28 -4.59 18.26
C LEU A 42 -4.95 -3.33 17.67
N MET A 43 -5.42 -3.39 16.42
CA MET A 43 -6.19 -2.31 15.79
C MET A 43 -7.44 -1.94 16.60
N LEU A 44 -8.23 -2.94 17.02
CA LEU A 44 -9.42 -2.71 17.84
C LEU A 44 -9.05 -2.12 19.21
N ARG A 45 -7.99 -2.62 19.84
CA ARG A 45 -7.48 -2.07 21.10
C ARG A 45 -7.06 -0.61 20.97
N MET A 46 -6.32 -0.24 19.91
CA MET A 46 -5.96 1.15 19.66
C MET A 46 -7.20 2.01 19.46
N ALA A 47 -8.19 1.52 18.70
CA ALA A 47 -9.43 2.25 18.46
C ALA A 47 -10.20 2.56 19.77
N GLU A 48 -10.16 1.65 20.74
CA GLU A 48 -10.76 1.85 22.08
C GLU A 48 -9.96 2.81 22.98
N ARG A 49 -8.65 2.94 22.75
CA ARG A 49 -7.75 3.78 23.56
C ARG A 49 -7.64 5.21 23.07
N LEU A 50 -7.82 5.46 21.77
CA LEU A 50 -7.75 6.80 21.21
C LEU A 50 -8.89 7.68 21.76
N PRO A 51 -8.70 9.02 21.82
CA PRO A 51 -9.70 9.92 22.39
C PRO A 51 -11.08 9.78 21.73
N GLU A 52 -12.15 9.67 22.54
CA GLU A 52 -13.51 9.48 22.04
C GLU A 52 -14.00 10.62 21.13
N ALA A 53 -13.45 11.83 21.30
CA ALA A 53 -13.76 13.00 20.49
C ALA A 53 -13.18 12.93 19.06
N TRP A 54 -12.27 11.99 18.80
CA TRP A 54 -11.71 11.77 17.46
C TRP A 54 -12.62 10.87 16.64
N GLU A 55 -12.57 11.03 15.32
CA GLU A 55 -13.12 10.08 14.36
C GLU A 55 -12.10 8.97 14.13
N ILE A 56 -12.44 7.76 14.59
CA ILE A 56 -11.56 6.60 14.45
C ILE A 56 -12.08 5.75 13.31
N ASP A 57 -11.38 5.81 12.19
CA ASP A 57 -11.60 4.99 11.01
C ASP A 57 -10.63 3.81 11.03
N TYR A 58 -11.08 2.60 10.70
CA TYR A 58 -10.18 1.44 10.66
C TYR A 58 -10.54 0.44 9.56
N GLU A 59 -9.53 -0.27 9.06
CA GLU A 59 -9.69 -1.31 8.04
C GLU A 59 -8.77 -2.50 8.28
N ASP A 60 -9.27 -3.70 8.02
CA ASP A 60 -8.49 -4.94 8.01
C ASP A 60 -8.28 -5.40 6.57
N LEU A 61 -7.01 -5.39 6.13
CA LEU A 61 -6.60 -5.78 4.79
C LEU A 61 -6.49 -7.31 4.62
N GLY A 62 -6.82 -8.10 5.63
CA GLY A 62 -6.69 -9.54 5.59
C GLY A 62 -7.57 -10.21 4.53
N ASN A 63 -7.09 -11.34 4.02
CA ASN A 63 -7.77 -12.08 2.96
C ASN A 63 -9.03 -12.76 3.49
N ILE A 64 -10.17 -12.47 2.86
CA ILE A 64 -11.46 -13.09 3.16
C ILE A 64 -11.91 -13.89 1.93
N TYR A 65 -12.45 -15.09 2.16
CA TYR A 65 -12.98 -15.91 1.07
C TYR A 65 -14.05 -15.15 0.27
N SER A 66 -13.93 -15.15 -1.06
CA SER A 66 -14.82 -14.43 -1.99
C SER A 66 -14.91 -12.91 -1.80
N ARG A 67 -13.95 -12.28 -1.11
CA ARG A 67 -13.76 -10.83 -1.14
C ARG A 67 -12.78 -10.48 -2.26
N GLU A 68 -12.95 -9.29 -2.83
CA GLU A 68 -12.05 -8.72 -3.81
C GLU A 68 -10.61 -8.61 -3.26
N HIS A 69 -9.63 -8.70 -4.15
CA HIS A 69 -8.23 -8.50 -3.82
C HIS A 69 -7.82 -7.03 -4.04
N ILE A 70 -6.76 -6.60 -3.37
CA ILE A 70 -6.07 -5.37 -3.78
C ILE A 70 -5.32 -5.71 -5.06
N GLN A 71 -5.66 -5.03 -6.16
CA GLN A 71 -4.97 -5.22 -7.42
C GLN A 71 -3.56 -4.60 -7.36
N SER A 72 -2.60 -5.17 -8.09
CA SER A 72 -1.22 -4.68 -8.13
C SER A 72 -1.09 -3.34 -8.86
N CYS A 73 -0.06 -2.56 -8.56
CA CYS A 73 0.25 -1.37 -9.35
C CYS A 73 0.73 -1.76 -10.77
N ASN A 74 0.21 -1.08 -11.80
CA ASN A 74 0.64 -1.24 -13.20
C ASN A 74 1.96 -0.52 -13.52
N ALA A 75 2.64 0.07 -12.52
CA ALA A 75 3.91 0.76 -12.66
C ALA A 75 3.91 1.91 -13.71
N CYS A 76 2.81 2.67 -13.81
CA CYS A 76 2.70 3.79 -14.76
C CYS A 76 3.82 4.82 -14.61
N VAL A 77 4.29 5.06 -13.38
CA VAL A 77 5.41 5.97 -13.08
C VAL A 77 6.71 5.55 -13.77
N SER A 78 6.90 4.27 -14.08
CA SER A 78 8.08 3.77 -14.81
C SER A 78 8.05 4.12 -16.30
N VAL A 79 6.98 4.75 -16.78
CA VAL A 79 6.90 5.38 -18.10
C VAL A 79 7.03 6.91 -17.97
N SER A 80 6.24 7.50 -17.08
CA SER A 80 6.23 8.94 -16.78
C SER A 80 5.44 9.18 -15.49
N MET A 81 5.85 10.12 -14.63
CA MET A 81 5.05 10.47 -13.46
C MET A 81 3.67 11.03 -13.85
N ALA A 82 3.59 11.72 -14.99
CA ALA A 82 2.33 12.22 -15.54
C ALA A 82 1.33 11.11 -15.92
N LEU A 83 1.79 9.88 -16.13
CA LEU A 83 0.94 8.71 -16.41
C LEU A 83 0.38 8.08 -15.13
N CYS A 84 1.02 8.35 -13.99
CA CYS A 84 0.63 7.87 -12.67
C CYS A 84 -0.39 8.82 -12.05
N VAL A 85 -1.68 8.57 -12.28
CA VAL A 85 -2.76 9.49 -11.85
C VAL A 85 -3.05 9.38 -10.35
N TRP A 86 -3.36 10.51 -9.72
CA TRP A 86 -3.85 10.60 -8.35
C TRP A 86 -5.33 11.06 -8.31
N PRO A 87 -6.23 10.32 -7.63
CA PRO A 87 -6.06 8.94 -7.15
C PRO A 87 -5.88 7.94 -8.31
N CYS A 88 -5.32 6.76 -8.03
CA CYS A 88 -4.91 5.82 -9.09
C CYS A 88 -6.09 5.33 -9.96
N ASN A 89 -6.06 5.69 -11.25
CA ASN A 89 -7.05 5.29 -12.25
C ASN A 89 -6.73 3.99 -13.01
N CYS A 90 -5.83 3.14 -12.49
CA CYS A 90 -5.57 1.81 -13.11
C CYS A 90 -6.72 0.82 -12.92
N TYR A 91 -7.57 1.05 -11.93
CA TYR A 91 -8.78 0.28 -11.65
C TYR A 91 -9.88 1.26 -11.24
N GLU A 92 -11.11 0.77 -11.13
CA GLU A 92 -12.27 1.58 -10.80
C GLU A 92 -13.19 0.89 -9.78
N LYS A 93 -14.05 1.70 -9.17
CA LYS A 93 -15.01 1.22 -8.17
C LYS A 93 -16.09 0.35 -8.81
N ASN A 94 -16.38 -0.80 -8.19
CA ASN A 94 -17.40 -1.77 -8.62
C ASN A 94 -17.17 -2.38 -10.02
N ASN A 95 -15.93 -2.45 -10.51
CA ASN A 95 -15.65 -3.14 -11.77
C ASN A 95 -15.86 -4.66 -11.64
N GLY A 96 -16.66 -5.25 -12.53
CA GLY A 96 -16.94 -6.68 -12.50
C GLY A 96 -15.88 -7.57 -13.14
N ALA A 97 -15.08 -7.03 -14.07
CA ALA A 97 -14.00 -7.75 -14.74
C ALA A 97 -12.68 -7.72 -13.95
N GLU A 98 -12.39 -6.58 -13.32
CA GLU A 98 -11.18 -6.29 -12.52
C GLU A 98 -11.57 -5.71 -11.16
N PRO A 99 -12.23 -6.50 -10.29
CA PRO A 99 -12.62 -6.03 -8.96
C PRO A 99 -11.39 -5.61 -8.15
N ASP A 100 -11.43 -4.42 -7.54
CA ASP A 100 -10.34 -3.87 -6.73
C ASP A 100 -10.83 -3.47 -5.33
N LEU A 101 -10.18 -4.03 -4.32
CA LEU A 101 -10.55 -3.82 -2.94
C LEU A 101 -10.31 -2.37 -2.49
N MET A 102 -9.23 -1.71 -2.93
CA MET A 102 -8.94 -0.34 -2.50
C MET A 102 -10.02 0.65 -2.94
N TRP A 103 -10.48 0.55 -4.19
CA TRP A 103 -11.58 1.37 -4.68
C TRP A 103 -12.92 1.03 -4.02
N ASN A 104 -13.22 -0.26 -3.82
CA ASN A 104 -14.48 -0.67 -3.20
C ASN A 104 -14.57 -0.29 -1.71
N LEU A 105 -13.42 -0.08 -1.05
CA LEU A 105 -13.34 0.42 0.34
C LEU A 105 -13.18 1.94 0.45
N ASP A 106 -13.19 2.66 -0.67
CA ASP A 106 -12.92 4.11 -0.72
C ASP A 106 -11.59 4.50 -0.05
N LEU A 107 -10.58 3.62 -0.16
CA LEU A 107 -9.38 3.74 0.68
C LEU A 107 -8.55 4.98 0.35
N TYR A 108 -8.49 5.42 -0.92
CA TYR A 108 -7.85 6.68 -1.29
C TYR A 108 -8.49 7.88 -0.58
N SER A 109 -9.82 7.94 -0.54
CA SER A 109 -10.57 8.99 0.17
C SER A 109 -10.32 8.93 1.68
N ARG A 110 -10.30 7.74 2.27
CA ARG A 110 -10.08 7.55 3.71
C ARG A 110 -8.67 7.95 4.13
N LEU A 111 -7.66 7.63 3.30
CA LEU A 111 -6.27 8.07 3.49
C LEU A 111 -6.15 9.61 3.40
N ASP A 112 -6.85 10.23 2.45
CA ASP A 112 -6.94 11.69 2.29
C ASP A 112 -7.76 12.38 3.39
N LEU A 113 -8.72 11.72 4.02
CA LEU A 113 -9.48 12.32 5.12
C LEU A 113 -8.74 12.29 6.46
N ALA A 114 -7.78 11.38 6.64
CA ALA A 114 -7.17 11.11 7.94
C ALA A 114 -5.96 12.01 8.25
N ASP A 115 -6.00 12.74 9.36
CA ASP A 115 -4.86 13.52 9.88
C ASP A 115 -3.61 12.66 10.09
N ALA A 116 -3.83 11.41 10.52
CA ALA A 116 -2.76 10.46 10.72
C ALA A 116 -3.17 9.02 10.41
N TRP A 117 -2.17 8.21 10.05
CA TRP A 117 -2.31 6.79 9.75
C TRP A 117 -1.58 5.94 10.80
N ALA A 118 -2.23 4.91 11.31
CA ALA A 118 -1.64 3.95 12.21
C ALA A 118 -1.62 2.57 11.53
N ILE A 119 -0.44 2.10 11.14
CA ILE A 119 -0.26 0.84 10.41
C ILE A 119 0.25 -0.22 11.39
N ILE A 120 -0.52 -1.31 11.56
CA ILE A 120 -0.18 -2.40 12.50
C ILE A 120 -0.07 -3.71 11.71
N GLY A 121 1.09 -4.36 11.72
CA GLY A 121 1.25 -5.59 10.92
C GLY A 121 2.44 -6.48 11.28
N PRO A 122 2.43 -7.73 10.79
CA PRO A 122 3.51 -8.68 11.02
C PRO A 122 4.70 -8.43 10.08
N VAL A 123 5.89 -8.86 10.50
CA VAL A 123 7.01 -9.12 9.61
C VAL A 123 6.82 -10.50 8.99
N ASN A 124 6.63 -10.53 7.66
CA ASN A 124 6.58 -11.75 6.86
C ASN A 124 7.85 -11.81 6.02
N TRP A 125 8.76 -12.74 6.33
CA TRP A 125 10.02 -12.92 5.56
C TRP A 125 10.79 -11.61 5.34
N TYR A 126 11.17 -10.93 6.42
CA TYR A 126 11.94 -9.68 6.35
C TYR A 126 11.24 -8.54 5.56
N ALA A 127 9.92 -8.59 5.45
CA ALA A 127 9.11 -7.61 4.74
C ALA A 127 7.73 -7.42 5.39
N PRO A 128 6.97 -6.38 5.01
CA PRO A 128 5.56 -6.25 5.37
C PRO A 128 4.73 -7.35 4.68
N SER A 129 3.50 -7.53 5.13
CA SER A 129 2.58 -8.45 4.44
C SER A 129 2.30 -8.01 2.99
N SER A 130 1.96 -8.97 2.13
CA SER A 130 1.70 -8.72 0.71
C SER A 130 0.55 -7.74 0.48
N ASN A 131 -0.57 -7.84 1.23
CA ASN A 131 -1.69 -6.93 1.03
C ASN A 131 -1.35 -5.50 1.48
N LEU A 132 -0.59 -5.35 2.56
CA LEU A 132 -0.10 -4.05 2.99
C LEU A 132 0.85 -3.46 1.95
N LYS A 133 1.77 -4.27 1.39
CA LYS A 133 2.68 -3.82 0.34
C LYS A 133 1.94 -3.44 -0.95
N LEU A 134 0.91 -4.18 -1.34
CA LEU A 134 0.05 -3.85 -2.49
C LEU A 134 -0.66 -2.50 -2.31
N MET A 135 -1.17 -2.22 -1.11
CA MET A 135 -1.76 -0.92 -0.79
C MET A 135 -0.75 0.21 -1.03
N PHE A 136 0.48 0.07 -0.50
CA PHE A 136 1.53 1.08 -0.68
C PHE A 136 2.02 1.18 -2.13
N ASP A 137 2.12 0.08 -2.87
CA ASP A 137 2.49 0.10 -4.29
C ASP A 137 1.47 0.86 -5.15
N ARG A 138 0.20 0.79 -4.76
CA ARG A 138 -0.90 1.54 -5.39
C ARG A 138 -0.92 3.02 -4.97
N LEU A 139 -0.25 3.39 -3.87
CA LEU A 139 -0.13 4.77 -3.38
C LEU A 139 1.08 5.54 -3.93
N VAL A 140 1.86 4.97 -4.85
CA VAL A 140 2.97 5.70 -5.49
C VAL A 140 2.50 7.02 -6.14
N CYS A 141 1.25 7.08 -6.61
CA CYS A 141 0.67 8.29 -7.19
C CYS A 141 0.46 9.44 -6.20
N MET A 142 0.46 9.19 -4.88
CA MET A 142 0.36 10.29 -3.90
C MET A 142 1.60 11.19 -3.90
N ASN A 143 2.71 10.70 -4.48
CA ASN A 143 4.02 11.36 -4.53
C ASN A 143 4.26 12.01 -5.90
N GLY A 144 3.48 13.04 -6.25
CA GLY A 144 3.66 13.78 -7.52
C GLY A 144 2.83 13.27 -8.69
N GLY A 145 1.92 12.31 -8.48
CA GLY A 145 1.07 11.77 -9.54
C GLY A 145 0.15 12.81 -10.17
N ASN A 146 -0.26 12.58 -11.42
CA ASN A 146 -1.09 13.52 -12.17
C ASN A 146 -2.50 13.63 -11.58
N PRO A 147 -2.95 14.81 -11.11
CA PRO A 147 -4.28 14.98 -10.56
C PRO A 147 -5.39 15.13 -11.63
N ASP A 148 -5.03 15.28 -12.91
CA ASP A 148 -5.96 15.47 -14.01
C ASP A 148 -5.65 14.53 -15.19
N GLU A 149 -6.38 13.42 -15.26
CA GLU A 149 -6.20 12.43 -16.32
C GLU A 149 -6.61 12.92 -17.71
N SER A 150 -7.37 14.02 -17.82
CA SER A 150 -7.81 14.55 -19.12
C SER A 150 -6.65 15.09 -19.95
N LEU A 151 -5.57 15.54 -19.30
CA LEU A 151 -4.35 16.03 -19.93
C LEU A 151 -3.61 14.96 -20.74
N ILE A 152 -3.89 13.69 -20.45
CA ILE A 152 -3.24 12.53 -21.09
C ILE A 152 -4.23 11.62 -21.80
N LYS A 153 -5.45 12.10 -22.07
CA LYS A 153 -6.53 11.33 -22.75
C LYS A 153 -6.69 9.90 -22.22
N HIS A 154 -6.68 9.76 -20.90
CA HIS A 154 -6.76 8.48 -20.20
C HIS A 154 -5.69 7.47 -20.67
N LYS A 155 -4.56 7.43 -19.96
CA LYS A 155 -3.48 6.45 -20.16
C LYS A 155 -2.78 6.49 -21.53
N ASP A 156 -2.77 7.62 -22.23
CA ASP A 156 -1.87 7.81 -23.39
C ASP A 156 -0.43 8.07 -22.89
N PRO A 157 0.53 7.16 -23.13
CA PRO A 157 1.87 7.29 -22.62
C PRO A 157 2.66 8.39 -23.33
N GLU A 158 2.42 8.67 -24.61
CA GLU A 158 3.14 9.72 -25.34
C GLU A 158 2.70 11.11 -24.87
N LEU A 159 1.41 11.31 -24.61
CA LEU A 159 0.93 12.56 -24.01
C LEU A 159 1.47 12.75 -22.58
N ALA A 160 1.51 11.69 -21.78
CA ALA A 160 2.07 11.75 -20.44
C ALA A 160 3.57 12.11 -20.46
N MET A 161 4.38 11.43 -21.28
CA MET A 161 5.81 11.74 -21.44
C MET A 161 6.00 13.19 -21.92
N ALA A 162 5.14 13.69 -22.80
CA ALA A 162 5.20 15.08 -23.25
C ALA A 162 4.84 16.07 -22.13
N LEU A 163 3.78 15.79 -21.36
CA LEU A 163 3.32 16.63 -20.24
C LEU A 163 4.41 16.82 -19.19
N GLU A 164 5.12 15.75 -18.84
CA GLU A 164 6.20 15.75 -17.83
C GLU A 164 7.37 16.69 -18.17
N HIS A 165 7.48 17.13 -19.43
CA HIS A 165 8.48 18.10 -19.89
C HIS A 165 7.95 19.54 -20.00
N THR A 166 6.71 19.80 -19.60
CA THR A 166 6.10 21.13 -19.66
C THR A 166 6.30 21.90 -18.35
N PRO A 167 6.33 23.24 -18.37
CA PRO A 167 6.31 24.04 -17.14
C PRO A 167 5.03 23.86 -16.32
N GLU A 168 3.91 23.49 -16.95
CA GLU A 168 2.65 23.22 -16.27
C GLU A 168 2.76 22.03 -15.31
N TRP A 169 3.58 21.03 -15.66
CA TRP A 169 3.79 19.85 -14.82
C TRP A 169 4.39 20.19 -13.46
N GLU A 170 5.27 21.19 -13.38
CA GLU A 170 5.85 21.64 -12.10
C GLU A 170 4.77 22.11 -11.10
N ALA A 171 3.64 22.63 -11.59
CA ALA A 171 2.52 23.04 -10.75
C ALA A 171 1.56 21.90 -10.39
N LEU A 172 1.50 20.84 -11.21
CA LEU A 172 0.60 19.68 -11.03
C LEU A 172 1.22 18.57 -10.17
N SER A 173 2.53 18.36 -10.31
CA SER A 173 3.26 17.29 -9.63
C SER A 173 3.60 17.68 -8.19
N VAL A 174 2.62 17.51 -7.29
CA VAL A 174 2.74 17.81 -5.86
C VAL A 174 2.57 16.56 -5.01
N ASN A 175 3.04 16.60 -3.77
CA ASN A 175 2.71 15.59 -2.79
C ASN A 175 1.26 15.78 -2.33
N HIS A 176 0.39 14.82 -2.65
CA HIS A 176 -1.05 14.97 -2.46
C HIS A 176 -1.52 14.73 -1.01
N LEU A 177 -0.66 14.13 -0.19
CA LEU A 177 -0.96 13.74 1.19
C LEU A 177 0.08 14.29 2.18
N GLU A 178 0.77 15.36 1.81
CA GLU A 178 1.78 16.03 2.63
C GLU A 178 1.22 16.48 3.99
N ASP A 179 2.10 16.70 4.95
CA ASP A 179 1.80 17.11 6.32
C ASP A 179 1.01 16.11 7.17
N ARG A 180 0.72 14.90 6.69
CA ARG A 180 0.16 13.83 7.52
C ARG A 180 1.23 13.20 8.42
N THR A 181 0.77 12.55 9.48
CA THR A 181 1.63 11.70 10.31
C THR A 181 1.30 10.23 10.04
N ALA A 182 2.31 9.37 9.97
CA ALA A 182 2.12 7.93 9.99
C ALA A 182 2.94 7.28 11.12
N GLY A 183 2.35 6.28 11.77
CA GLY A 183 3.01 5.41 12.74
C GLY A 183 2.94 3.95 12.30
N PHE A 184 3.98 3.19 12.60
CA PHE A 184 4.11 1.78 12.26
C PHE A 184 4.39 0.96 13.51
N TYR A 185 3.49 0.03 13.84
CA TYR A 185 3.71 -1.00 14.84
C TYR A 185 3.89 -2.35 14.15
N CYS A 186 5.13 -2.78 14.06
CA CYS A 186 5.55 -4.04 13.48
C CYS A 186 5.66 -5.11 14.58
N TYR A 187 5.40 -6.37 14.24
CA TYR A 187 5.68 -7.47 15.17
C TYR A 187 6.17 -8.73 14.47
N GLY A 188 6.89 -9.58 15.19
CA GLY A 188 7.41 -10.85 14.68
C GLY A 188 7.44 -11.93 15.76
N ASP A 189 7.57 -13.17 15.32
CA ASP A 189 7.60 -14.36 16.18
C ASP A 189 9.01 -14.90 16.46
N GLY A 190 10.04 -14.23 15.95
CA GLY A 190 11.45 -14.60 16.12
C GLY A 190 11.77 -16.01 15.59
N GLY A 191 11.01 -16.50 14.61
CA GLY A 191 11.16 -17.86 14.08
C GLY A 191 10.56 -18.95 14.98
N GLY A 192 9.78 -18.57 16.00
CA GLY A 192 9.10 -19.51 16.89
C GLY A 192 10.06 -20.51 17.54
N ASP A 193 9.80 -21.81 17.38
CA ASP A 193 10.68 -22.88 17.85
C ASP A 193 11.56 -23.49 16.75
N GLU A 194 11.72 -22.80 15.63
CA GLU A 194 12.46 -23.31 14.47
C GLU A 194 13.96 -23.08 14.57
N LEU A 195 14.43 -22.14 15.39
CA LEU A 195 15.85 -21.78 15.51
C LEU A 195 16.61 -22.68 16.51
N ASP A 196 17.81 -23.13 16.12
CA ASP A 196 18.78 -23.78 17.00
C ASP A 196 19.54 -22.76 17.88
N ASP A 197 20.41 -23.26 18.76
CA ASP A 197 21.16 -22.44 19.72
C ASP A 197 22.11 -21.44 19.02
N ASP A 198 22.47 -21.69 17.76
CA ASP A 198 23.28 -20.80 16.95
C ASP A 198 22.44 -19.81 16.11
N GLY A 199 21.12 -19.73 16.35
CA GLY A 199 20.20 -18.85 15.64
C GLY A 199 19.84 -19.30 14.21
N ARG A 200 20.10 -20.56 13.84
CA ARG A 200 19.83 -21.08 12.48
C ARG A 200 18.57 -21.94 12.48
N PRO A 201 17.78 -21.96 11.40
CA PRO A 201 16.67 -22.90 11.33
C PRO A 201 17.14 -24.35 11.45
N LYS A 202 16.60 -25.09 12.42
CA LYS A 202 16.92 -26.49 12.77
C LYS A 202 16.90 -27.40 11.55
N ILE A 203 15.94 -27.17 10.65
CA ILE A 203 15.69 -28.00 9.46
C ILE A 203 16.70 -27.78 8.32
N LEU A 204 17.52 -26.72 8.36
CA LEU A 204 18.48 -26.45 7.29
C LEU A 204 19.54 -27.56 7.20
N THR A 205 19.61 -28.22 6.05
CA THR A 205 20.70 -29.17 5.74
C THR A 205 22.02 -28.44 5.49
N HIS A 206 21.98 -27.31 4.76
CA HIS A 206 23.15 -26.50 4.45
C HIS A 206 23.23 -25.28 5.39
N LYS A 207 23.64 -25.52 6.64
CA LYS A 207 23.71 -24.48 7.69
C LYS A 207 24.56 -23.27 7.29
N ASN A 208 25.58 -23.46 6.45
CA ASN A 208 26.45 -22.40 5.95
C ASN A 208 25.79 -21.43 4.96
N TYR A 209 24.57 -21.70 4.49
CA TYR A 209 23.81 -20.76 3.64
C TYR A 209 23.07 -19.70 4.45
N PHE A 210 22.92 -19.91 5.76
CA PHE A 210 22.29 -18.98 6.67
C PHE A 210 23.28 -18.57 7.74
N ASP A 211 23.72 -17.33 7.66
CA ASP A 211 24.60 -16.70 8.63
C ASP A 211 23.79 -15.65 9.40
N PRO A 212 23.38 -15.94 10.66
CA PRO A 212 22.51 -15.05 11.44
C PRO A 212 23.10 -13.64 11.63
N ASP A 213 24.43 -13.52 11.69
CA ASP A 213 25.13 -12.24 11.80
C ASP A 213 25.03 -11.38 10.53
N ARG A 214 24.51 -11.97 9.44
CA ARG A 214 24.33 -11.33 8.13
C ARG A 214 22.87 -11.24 7.72
N GLU A 215 21.95 -11.40 8.68
CA GLU A 215 20.55 -11.09 8.46
C GLU A 215 20.37 -9.62 8.00
N PRO A 216 19.33 -9.34 7.19
CA PRO A 216 19.26 -8.09 6.44
C PRO A 216 19.09 -6.83 7.28
N PHE A 217 18.70 -6.95 8.56
CA PHE A 217 18.40 -5.80 9.42
C PHE A 217 19.05 -5.92 10.81
N GLU A 218 19.73 -4.87 11.23
CA GLU A 218 20.17 -4.72 12.63
C GLU A 218 18.97 -4.47 13.57
N LYS A 219 17.98 -3.72 13.07
CA LYS A 219 16.72 -3.46 13.76
C LYS A 219 15.58 -4.03 12.93
N MET A 220 14.89 -5.04 13.42
CA MET A 220 13.84 -5.73 12.65
C MET A 220 12.69 -4.81 12.19
N ARG A 221 12.49 -3.64 12.84
CA ARG A 221 11.57 -2.60 12.35
C ARG A 221 11.88 -2.19 10.90
N ASP A 222 13.14 -2.25 10.48
CA ASP A 222 13.64 -1.88 9.15
C ASP A 222 13.10 -2.80 8.04
N ALA A 223 12.48 -3.94 8.38
CA ALA A 223 11.65 -4.71 7.45
C ALA A 223 10.52 -3.87 6.83
N TYR A 224 10.07 -2.81 7.52
CA TYR A 224 9.06 -1.87 7.03
C TYR A 224 9.66 -0.60 6.40
N ALA A 225 10.98 -0.48 6.31
CA ALA A 225 11.66 0.70 5.78
C ALA A 225 11.12 1.14 4.42
N PRO A 226 10.86 0.25 3.43
CA PRO A 226 10.31 0.69 2.14
C PRO A 226 8.99 1.48 2.26
N LEU A 227 8.11 1.11 3.20
CA LEU A 227 6.83 1.81 3.41
C LEU A 227 7.04 3.14 4.13
N VAL A 228 7.88 3.14 5.16
CA VAL A 228 8.26 4.34 5.93
C VAL A 228 8.92 5.39 5.03
N TRP A 229 9.85 4.97 4.18
CA TRP A 229 10.52 5.85 3.24
C TRP A 229 9.60 6.35 2.13
N GLN A 230 8.63 5.55 1.68
CA GLN A 230 7.61 6.04 0.75
C GLN A 230 6.74 7.14 1.37
N CYS A 231 6.33 7.00 2.64
CA CYS A 231 5.64 8.05 3.39
C CYS A 231 6.49 9.32 3.45
N ARG A 232 7.74 9.20 3.94
CA ARG A 232 8.65 10.34 4.09
C ARG A 232 8.96 11.03 2.75
N TYR A 233 9.11 10.26 1.67
CA TYR A 233 9.30 10.79 0.32
C TYR A 233 8.09 11.63 -0.14
N GLY A 234 6.88 11.25 0.26
CA GLY A 234 5.63 11.95 -0.02
C GLY A 234 5.25 13.06 0.97
N GLY A 235 6.17 13.48 1.85
CA GLY A 235 5.87 14.52 2.85
C GLY A 235 5.00 14.05 4.02
N ILE A 236 4.74 12.75 4.15
CA ILE A 236 4.10 12.15 5.33
C ILE A 236 5.18 11.84 6.35
N GLU A 237 5.17 12.53 7.48
CA GLU A 237 6.18 12.28 8.49
C GLU A 237 5.94 10.95 9.19
N VAL A 238 7.03 10.22 9.42
CA VAL A 238 7.05 9.02 10.25
C VAL A 238 8.11 9.26 11.31
N PRO A 239 7.75 9.80 12.48
CA PRO A 239 8.70 9.99 13.57
C PRO A 239 9.30 8.65 13.98
N ASP A 240 10.59 8.65 14.32
CA ASP A 240 11.31 7.42 14.70
C ASP A 240 10.70 6.74 15.94
N ASP A 241 10.13 7.53 16.85
CA ASP A 241 9.41 7.05 18.05
C ASP A 241 8.05 6.42 17.73
N LEU A 242 7.51 6.66 16.52
CA LEU A 242 6.28 6.04 16.04
C LEU A 242 6.53 4.84 15.12
N TRP A 243 7.79 4.46 14.90
CA TRP A 243 8.19 3.27 14.15
C TRP A 243 8.80 2.23 15.08
N HIS A 244 7.96 1.29 15.52
CA HIS A 244 8.24 0.33 16.57
C HIS A 244 8.18 -1.11 16.08
N TYR A 245 8.99 -1.99 16.70
CA TYR A 245 8.93 -3.43 16.49
C TYR A 245 8.92 -4.16 17.83
N THR A 246 8.02 -5.13 17.97
CA THR A 246 7.95 -6.02 19.13
C THR A 246 8.05 -7.47 18.69
N GLU A 247 9.02 -8.19 19.26
CA GLU A 247 9.18 -9.64 19.07
C GLU A 247 8.57 -10.41 20.25
N PHE A 248 7.86 -11.50 19.96
CA PHE A 248 7.33 -12.40 21.00
C PHE A 248 6.93 -13.76 20.43
N GLY A 249 6.95 -14.78 21.30
CA GLY A 249 6.67 -16.16 20.90
C GLY A 249 7.92 -16.98 20.57
N ASN A 250 9.10 -16.45 20.89
CA ASN A 250 10.37 -17.17 20.86
C ASN A 250 10.28 -18.51 21.58
N GLY A 251 10.70 -19.58 20.91
CA GLY A 251 10.66 -20.95 21.42
C GLY A 251 9.27 -21.60 21.47
N LYS A 252 8.21 -20.92 21.00
CA LYS A 252 6.84 -21.46 20.94
C LYS A 252 6.51 -21.96 19.53
N LYS A 253 5.58 -22.90 19.43
CA LYS A 253 4.93 -23.21 18.16
C LYS A 253 4.16 -22.01 17.67
N TYR A 254 4.08 -21.82 16.34
CA TYR A 254 3.22 -20.79 15.76
C TYR A 254 1.77 -20.91 16.26
N SER A 255 1.23 -22.13 16.40
CA SER A 255 -0.11 -22.38 16.96
C SER A 255 -0.31 -21.88 18.39
N ASP A 256 0.78 -21.75 19.16
CA ASP A 256 0.76 -21.34 20.57
C ASP A 256 1.17 -19.87 20.72
N ASN A 257 1.27 -19.17 19.60
CA ASN A 257 1.46 -17.73 19.51
C ASN A 257 0.35 -17.16 18.63
N GLN A 258 -0.89 -17.15 19.12
CA GLN A 258 -2.06 -16.51 18.48
C GLN A 258 -2.50 -15.26 19.28
N ALA A 259 -3.63 -14.65 18.90
CA ALA A 259 -4.07 -13.39 19.52
C ALA A 259 -4.38 -13.58 21.02
N GLU A 260 -4.97 -14.71 21.38
CA GLU A 260 -5.33 -15.05 22.76
C GLU A 260 -4.10 -15.30 23.66
N GLN A 261 -2.96 -15.76 23.13
CA GLN A 261 -1.71 -15.82 23.90
C GLN A 261 -1.03 -14.46 23.96
N MET A 262 -1.02 -13.69 22.86
CA MET A 262 -0.44 -12.33 22.82
C MET A 262 -1.03 -11.42 23.89
N ILE A 263 -2.36 -11.44 24.10
CA ILE A 263 -2.99 -10.59 25.13
C ILE A 263 -2.63 -11.00 26.57
N THR A 264 -2.05 -12.18 26.77
CA THR A 264 -1.57 -12.63 28.08
C THR A 264 -0.11 -12.26 28.33
N GLU A 265 0.61 -11.75 27.33
CA GLU A 265 2.01 -11.27 27.44
C GLU A 265 2.01 -9.81 27.90
N PRO A 266 2.25 -9.50 29.20
CA PRO A 266 2.04 -8.14 29.73
C PRO A 266 2.99 -7.12 29.10
N GLN A 267 4.21 -7.55 28.75
CA GLN A 267 5.20 -6.71 28.09
C GLN A 267 4.74 -6.28 26.69
N VAL A 268 4.25 -7.21 25.86
CA VAL A 268 3.78 -6.91 24.50
C VAL A 268 2.63 -5.92 24.53
N MET A 269 1.68 -6.13 25.46
CA MET A 269 0.54 -5.23 25.59
C MET A 269 0.93 -3.85 26.13
N ALA A 270 1.90 -3.78 27.05
CA ALA A 270 2.41 -2.51 27.56
C ALA A 270 3.18 -1.71 26.50
N GLU A 271 4.02 -2.37 25.69
CA GLU A 271 4.72 -1.74 24.56
C GLU A 271 3.73 -1.18 23.52
N PHE A 272 2.70 -1.96 23.17
CA PHE A 272 1.65 -1.49 22.25
C PHE A 272 0.85 -0.30 22.80
N ASP A 273 0.49 -0.35 24.09
CA ASP A 273 -0.21 0.75 24.75
C ASP A 273 0.65 2.02 24.80
N GLN A 274 1.93 1.90 25.12
CA GLN A 274 2.87 3.01 25.13
C GLN A 274 3.03 3.62 23.73
N TRP A 275 3.15 2.80 22.70
CA TRP A 275 3.20 3.28 21.32
C TRP A 275 1.89 3.99 20.91
N THR A 276 0.74 3.46 21.33
CA THR A 276 -0.57 4.09 21.09
C THR A 276 -0.66 5.48 21.74
N ASP A 277 -0.19 5.59 22.99
CA ASP A 277 -0.19 6.85 23.73
C ASP A 277 0.79 7.85 23.10
N ALA A 278 1.98 7.40 22.68
CA ALA A 278 2.94 8.22 21.96
C ALA A 278 2.37 8.74 20.63
N PHE A 279 1.69 7.88 19.87
CA PHE A 279 1.01 8.25 18.64
C PHE A 279 -0.06 9.32 18.89
N ALA A 280 -0.95 9.11 19.87
CA ALA A 280 -2.01 10.06 20.18
C ALA A 280 -1.45 11.42 20.62
N ASN A 281 -0.43 11.41 21.49
CA ASN A 281 0.22 12.64 21.97
C ASN A 281 0.89 13.41 20.82
N PHE A 282 1.59 12.71 19.94
CA PHE A 282 2.25 13.32 18.79
C PHE A 282 1.24 13.98 17.85
N VAL A 283 0.19 13.25 17.46
CA VAL A 283 -0.84 13.76 16.54
C VAL A 283 -1.61 14.94 17.16
N ALA A 284 -1.95 14.85 18.45
CA ALA A 284 -2.61 15.94 19.16
C ALA A 284 -1.74 17.20 19.24
N ALA A 285 -0.44 17.04 19.49
CA ALA A 285 0.51 18.15 19.60
C ALA A 285 0.77 18.81 18.24
N LYS A 286 0.81 18.03 17.15
CA LYS A 286 0.96 18.55 15.79
C LYS A 286 -0.26 19.35 15.34
N GLY A 287 -1.45 18.86 15.64
CA GLY A 287 -2.70 19.43 15.16
C GLY A 287 -3.23 18.72 13.90
N LYS A 288 -4.39 19.20 13.43
CA LYS A 288 -5.07 18.65 12.26
C LYS A 288 -4.41 19.13 10.97
N VAL A 289 -4.50 18.31 9.94
CA VAL A 289 -3.88 18.54 8.62
C VAL A 289 -4.84 19.29 7.72
N GLU A 290 -4.34 20.30 7.02
CA GLU A 290 -5.12 21.00 6.00
C GLU A 290 -5.32 20.09 4.77
N PRO A 291 -6.50 20.09 4.15
CA PRO A 291 -6.72 19.42 2.90
C PRO A 291 -5.75 19.83 1.79
N GLY A 292 -5.21 18.86 1.06
CA GLY A 292 -4.43 19.10 -0.16
C GLY A 292 -5.27 19.72 -1.29
N THR A 293 -4.60 20.24 -2.32
CA THR A 293 -5.26 20.88 -3.48
C THR A 293 -6.07 19.87 -4.33
N HIS A 294 -5.54 18.66 -4.50
CA HIS A 294 -6.14 17.60 -5.31
C HIS A 294 -6.62 16.46 -4.41
N ARG A 295 -7.84 16.61 -3.89
CA ARG A 295 -8.44 15.66 -2.95
C ARG A 295 -8.84 14.36 -3.65
N ALA A 296 -8.55 13.23 -3.00
CA ALA A 296 -9.17 11.96 -3.35
C ALA A 296 -10.61 11.89 -2.81
N TYR A 297 -10.86 12.52 -1.65
CA TYR A 297 -12.21 12.70 -1.12
C TYR A 297 -13.08 13.49 -2.08
N GLY A 298 -14.20 12.89 -2.49
CA GLY A 298 -15.14 13.48 -3.45
C GLY A 298 -14.71 13.34 -4.91
N TYR A 299 -13.56 12.71 -5.19
CA TYR A 299 -13.15 12.40 -6.55
C TYR A 299 -14.18 11.50 -7.24
N LYS A 300 -14.51 11.85 -8.48
CA LYS A 300 -15.35 11.04 -9.36
C LYS A 300 -14.56 10.80 -10.64
N ALA A 301 -14.23 9.54 -10.89
CA ALA A 301 -13.55 9.17 -12.12
C ALA A 301 -14.37 9.64 -13.33
N PRO A 302 -13.76 10.32 -14.31
CA PRO A 302 -14.45 10.70 -15.52
C PRO A 302 -14.73 9.46 -16.39
N SER A 303 -15.70 9.58 -17.28
CA SER A 303 -15.95 8.55 -18.28
C SER A 303 -14.83 8.56 -19.32
N HIS A 304 -14.30 7.39 -19.66
CA HIS A 304 -13.15 7.19 -20.54
C HIS A 304 -13.46 6.21 -21.70
N PHE A 305 -14.73 6.06 -22.07
CA PHE A 305 -15.16 5.07 -23.06
C PHE A 305 -14.53 5.28 -24.45
N ALA A 306 -14.37 6.53 -24.90
CA ALA A 306 -13.78 6.83 -26.21
C ALA A 306 -12.27 6.56 -26.20
N GLU A 307 -11.64 6.86 -25.08
CA GLU A 307 -10.22 6.62 -24.82
C GLU A 307 -9.93 5.11 -24.75
N ASP A 308 -10.78 4.32 -24.10
CA ASP A 308 -10.70 2.85 -24.06
C ASP A 308 -10.77 2.22 -25.46
N VAL A 309 -11.67 2.71 -26.31
CA VAL A 309 -11.75 2.26 -27.70
C VAL A 309 -10.44 2.56 -28.44
N SER A 310 -9.87 3.74 -28.21
CA SER A 310 -8.61 4.16 -28.82
C SER A 310 -7.43 3.30 -28.33
N LEU A 311 -7.37 3.00 -27.03
CA LEU A 311 -6.38 2.10 -26.44
C LEU A 311 -6.53 0.66 -26.96
N GLY A 312 -7.78 0.18 -27.11
CA GLY A 312 -8.06 -1.13 -27.70
C GLY A 312 -7.55 -1.25 -29.14
N MET A 313 -7.76 -0.21 -29.96
CA MET A 313 -7.21 -0.15 -31.32
C MET A 313 -5.67 -0.15 -31.30
N ARG A 314 -5.06 0.64 -30.40
CA ARG A 314 -3.60 0.66 -30.20
C ARG A 314 -3.05 -0.72 -29.85
N LEU A 315 -3.69 -1.44 -28.92
CA LEU A 315 -3.29 -2.80 -28.53
C LEU A 315 -3.28 -3.76 -29.73
N VAL A 316 -4.31 -3.71 -30.58
CA VAL A 316 -4.38 -4.52 -31.80
C VAL A 316 -3.25 -4.17 -32.78
N GLN A 317 -2.97 -2.88 -32.99
CA GLN A 317 -1.88 -2.44 -33.87
C GLN A 317 -0.52 -2.91 -33.36
N MET A 318 -0.25 -2.77 -32.06
CA MET A 318 0.98 -3.27 -31.43
C MET A 318 1.12 -4.78 -31.58
N GLY A 319 0.03 -5.54 -31.37
CA GLY A 319 0.01 -7.00 -31.56
C GLY A 319 0.25 -7.45 -33.01
N LEU A 320 0.05 -6.55 -34.00
CA LEU A 320 0.41 -6.76 -35.40
C LEU A 320 1.82 -6.26 -35.76
N GLY A 321 2.61 -5.84 -34.76
CA GLY A 321 3.96 -5.29 -34.96
C GLY A 321 3.96 -3.90 -35.59
N ARG A 322 2.88 -3.12 -35.41
CA ARG A 322 2.73 -1.75 -35.92
C ARG A 322 2.62 -0.78 -34.75
N ALA A 323 3.73 -0.59 -34.04
CA ALA A 323 3.79 0.41 -32.98
C ALA A 323 3.60 1.84 -33.54
N PRO A 324 3.02 2.79 -32.76
CA PRO A 324 2.90 4.18 -33.19
C PRO A 324 4.26 4.79 -33.52
N GLU A 325 4.35 5.54 -34.61
CA GLU A 325 5.61 6.14 -35.05
C GLU A 325 6.19 7.09 -33.98
N GLY A 326 7.51 7.02 -33.77
CA GLY A 326 8.22 7.83 -32.77
C GLY A 326 8.02 7.41 -31.31
N SER A 327 7.12 6.46 -31.03
CA SER A 327 6.84 5.94 -29.69
C SER A 327 7.98 5.09 -29.10
N SER A 328 7.97 4.91 -27.78
CA SER A 328 8.90 3.98 -27.11
C SER A 328 8.77 2.54 -27.63
N PRO A 329 7.56 1.97 -27.78
CA PRO A 329 7.40 0.64 -28.40
C PRO A 329 7.99 0.52 -29.81
N ALA A 330 7.85 1.54 -30.67
CA ALA A 330 8.45 1.52 -32.02
C ALA A 330 9.98 1.45 -31.95
N LYS A 331 10.60 2.28 -31.11
CA LYS A 331 12.05 2.25 -30.88
C LYS A 331 12.51 0.90 -30.32
N GLN A 332 11.78 0.32 -29.37
CA GLN A 332 12.10 -1.00 -28.82
C GLN A 332 12.01 -2.10 -29.89
N GLN A 333 11.03 -2.02 -30.80
CA GLN A 333 10.89 -2.96 -31.90
C GLN A 333 12.03 -2.81 -32.92
N GLU A 334 12.40 -1.58 -33.29
CA GLU A 334 13.56 -1.29 -34.16
C GLU A 334 14.88 -1.81 -33.58
N LEU A 335 15.05 -1.70 -32.26
CA LEU A 335 16.22 -2.19 -31.53
C LEU A 335 16.17 -3.70 -31.24
N GLY A 336 15.07 -4.39 -31.57
CA GLY A 336 14.89 -5.81 -31.28
C GLY A 336 14.78 -6.14 -29.77
N LEU A 337 14.44 -5.14 -28.94
CA LEU A 337 14.27 -5.29 -27.49
C LEU A 337 12.91 -5.91 -27.12
N ASN A 338 11.92 -5.80 -28.02
CA ASN A 338 10.57 -6.29 -27.80
C ASN A 338 10.20 -7.34 -28.88
N GLN A 339 9.82 -8.54 -28.43
CA GLN A 339 9.38 -9.66 -29.26
C GLN A 339 7.88 -9.99 -29.05
N ASP A 340 7.09 -9.02 -28.59
CA ASP A 340 5.66 -9.18 -28.28
C ASP A 340 4.72 -8.69 -29.39
N ALA A 341 5.18 -8.64 -30.64
CA ALA A 341 4.30 -8.50 -31.79
C ALA A 341 3.43 -9.77 -31.95
N THR A 342 2.40 -9.90 -31.10
CA THR A 342 1.52 -11.05 -31.02
C THR A 342 0.10 -10.65 -30.64
N LEU A 343 -0.89 -11.30 -31.25
CA LEU A 343 -2.29 -11.23 -30.83
C LEU A 343 -2.60 -12.19 -29.67
N LEU A 344 -1.63 -13.01 -29.26
CA LEU A 344 -1.75 -13.98 -28.17
C LEU A 344 -1.07 -13.47 -26.89
N TYR A 345 -1.19 -12.17 -26.60
CA TYR A 345 -0.54 -11.52 -25.44
C TYR A 345 -0.99 -12.08 -24.08
N LYS A 346 -2.10 -12.84 -24.03
CA LYS A 346 -2.55 -13.56 -22.82
C LYS A 346 -1.81 -14.88 -22.56
N LYS A 347 -1.06 -15.41 -23.53
CA LYS A 347 -0.24 -16.61 -23.32
C LYS A 347 1.02 -16.22 -22.54
N GLY A 348 1.35 -16.97 -21.50
CA GLY A 348 2.59 -16.75 -20.77
C GLY A 348 3.82 -17.02 -21.64
N GLU A 349 4.94 -16.36 -21.34
CA GLU A 349 6.20 -16.53 -22.08
C GLU A 349 6.66 -17.99 -22.15
N GLY A 350 6.44 -18.75 -21.07
CA GLY A 350 6.76 -20.18 -21.03
C GLY A 350 5.94 -21.02 -22.01
N ASP A 351 4.71 -20.62 -22.34
CA ASP A 351 3.87 -21.33 -23.32
C ASP A 351 4.24 -20.95 -24.75
N LYS A 352 4.50 -19.65 -24.99
CA LYS A 352 5.05 -19.16 -26.26
C LYS A 352 6.35 -19.90 -26.61
N LEU A 353 7.28 -19.98 -25.66
CA LEU A 353 8.56 -20.67 -25.81
C LEU A 353 8.40 -22.17 -26.11
N ARG A 354 7.38 -22.80 -25.53
CA ARG A 354 7.11 -24.24 -25.70
C ARG A 354 6.18 -24.56 -26.87
N GLY A 355 5.71 -23.55 -27.62
CA GLY A 355 4.77 -23.73 -28.73
C GLY A 355 3.42 -24.30 -28.31
N LYS A 356 2.99 -24.04 -27.07
CA LYS A 356 1.70 -24.51 -26.52
C LYS A 356 0.59 -23.49 -26.73
#